data_AF-A0A7W0H8I6-F1
#
_entry.id   AF-A0A7W0H8I6-F1
#
_cell.length_a   1.000
_cell.length_b   1.000
_cell.length_c   1.000
_cell.angle_alpha   90.00
_cell.angle_beta   90.00
_cell.angle_gamma   90.00
#
_symmetry.space_group_name_H-M   'P 1'
#
loop_
_entity.id
_entity.type
_entity.pdbx_description
1 polymer ?
#
loop_
_entity_poly.entity_id
_entity_poly.type
_entity_poly.pdbx_seq_one_letter_code
_entity_poly.pdbx_strand_id
1 'polypeptide(L)'
;MLPEARTPEGRQGLEALVASPGRALVAFDYDGTLAPIVENPMQSKPQPGIIEALAKLAEQVGLVAIVTGRPAQIAVSLAGLAGSAPDSTPVDSLTIKDLVVVGHYGMERWDARTGRLQTVEAPPGV
;
A
#
# COMPACT_ATOMS: atom_id res chain seq x y z
N MET A 1 -9.50 17.84 -12.35
CA MET A 1 -10.67 17.11 -12.88
C MET A 1 -10.57 15.68 -12.37
N LEU A 2 -11.64 15.12 -11.81
CA LEU A 2 -11.65 13.70 -11.40
C LEU A 2 -11.75 12.80 -12.65
N PRO A 3 -11.18 11.58 -12.62
CA PRO A 3 -11.34 10.63 -13.72
C PRO A 3 -12.83 10.28 -13.90
N GLU A 4 -13.27 10.18 -15.16
CA GLU A 4 -14.66 9.84 -15.45
C GLU A 4 -14.82 8.31 -15.50
N ALA A 5 -15.60 7.77 -14.55
CA ALA A 5 -15.90 6.35 -14.54
C ALA A 5 -16.80 5.98 -15.73
N ARG A 6 -16.37 4.96 -16.49
CA ARG A 6 -17.00 4.55 -17.75
C ARG A 6 -18.26 3.70 -17.57
N THR A 7 -18.49 3.15 -16.37
CA THR A 7 -19.66 2.33 -16.05
C THR A 7 -20.51 2.97 -14.95
N PRO A 8 -21.83 2.69 -14.89
CA PRO A 8 -22.69 3.13 -13.80
C PRO A 8 -22.16 2.73 -12.42
N GLU A 9 -21.68 1.48 -12.29
CA GLU A 9 -21.16 0.95 -11.02
C GLU A 9 -19.88 1.67 -10.60
N GLY A 10 -18.99 1.95 -11.55
CA GLY A 10 -17.77 2.71 -11.28
C GLY A 10 -18.06 4.15 -10.86
N ARG A 11 -19.09 4.77 -11.46
CA ARG A 11 -19.52 6.13 -11.08
C ARG A 11 -20.11 6.14 -9.68
N GLN A 12 -21.01 5.21 -9.38
CA GLN A 12 -21.58 5.06 -8.05
C GLN A 12 -20.51 4.80 -6.98
N GLY A 13 -19.53 3.95 -7.28
CA GLY A 13 -18.40 3.68 -6.39
C GLY A 13 -17.53 4.92 -6.14
N LEU A 14 -17.21 5.68 -7.19
CA LEU A 14 -16.44 6.92 -7.07
C LEU A 14 -17.22 8.00 -6.29
N GLU A 15 -18.53 8.13 -6.53
CA GLU A 15 -19.40 9.04 -5.78
C GLU A 15 -19.43 8.67 -4.28
N ALA A 16 -19.55 7.38 -3.96
CA ALA A 16 -19.53 6.90 -2.58
C ALA A 16 -18.17 7.15 -1.89
N LEU A 17 -17.06 6.92 -2.60
CA LEU A 17 -15.71 7.22 -2.13
C LEU A 17 -15.56 8.71 -1.80
N VAL A 18 -15.99 9.60 -2.70
CA VAL A 18 -15.89 11.06 -2.52
C VAL A 18 -16.84 11.57 -1.43
N ALA A 19 -18.02 10.98 -1.29
CA ALA A 19 -19.00 11.38 -0.28
C ALA A 19 -18.59 11.00 1.15
N SER A 20 -17.75 9.98 1.34
CA SER A 20 -17.33 9.51 2.68
C SER A 20 -15.92 8.89 2.66
N PRO A 21 -14.88 9.67 2.31
CA PRO A 21 -13.54 9.14 2.08
C PRO A 21 -12.93 8.49 3.33
N GLY A 22 -13.17 9.05 4.52
CA GLY A 22 -12.70 8.48 5.79
C GLY A 22 -13.26 7.09 6.14
N ARG A 23 -14.24 6.58 5.39
CA ARG A 23 -14.75 5.20 5.52
C ARG A 23 -14.23 4.26 4.43
N ALA A 24 -13.48 4.79 3.47
CA ALA A 24 -13.00 4.04 2.33
C ALA A 24 -11.66 3.35 2.61
N LEU A 25 -11.50 2.20 1.96
CA LEU A 25 -10.21 1.56 1.72
C LEU A 25 -9.77 1.92 0.30
N VAL A 26 -8.54 2.39 0.14
CA VAL A 26 -7.91 2.50 -1.18
C VAL A 26 -6.73 1.54 -1.24
N ALA A 27 -6.82 0.56 -2.15
CA ALA A 27 -5.82 -0.48 -2.32
C ALA A 27 -5.14 -0.35 -3.67
N PHE A 28 -3.82 -0.51 -3.68
CA PHE A 28 -2.97 -0.44 -4.87
C PHE A 28 -2.17 -1.72 -5.04
N ASP A 29 -1.99 -2.16 -6.27
CA ASP A 29 -0.92 -3.12 -6.59
C ASP A 29 0.45 -2.42 -6.50
N TYR A 30 1.55 -3.20 -6.43
CA TYR A 30 2.90 -2.66 -6.37
C TYR A 30 3.56 -2.58 -7.76
N ASP A 31 3.84 -3.73 -8.39
CA ASP A 31 4.63 -3.82 -9.63
C ASP A 31 3.83 -3.38 -10.85
N GLY A 32 4.36 -2.42 -11.61
CA GLY A 32 3.66 -1.81 -12.73
C GLY A 32 2.57 -0.80 -12.34
N THR A 33 2.31 -0.63 -11.04
CA THR A 33 1.32 0.33 -10.52
C THR A 33 1.99 1.44 -9.73
N LEU A 34 2.64 1.13 -8.61
CA LEU A 34 3.38 2.09 -7.78
C LEU A 34 4.86 2.16 -8.17
N ALA A 35 5.42 1.04 -8.63
CA ALA A 35 6.80 0.89 -9.07
C ALA A 35 6.85 0.40 -10.54
N PRO A 36 7.88 0.74 -11.32
CA PRO A 36 7.99 0.25 -12.70
C PRO A 36 8.32 -1.25 -12.74
N ILE A 37 7.86 -1.93 -13.79
CA ILE A 37 8.34 -3.28 -14.13
C ILE A 37 9.74 -3.13 -14.73
N VAL A 38 10.73 -3.72 -14.08
CA VAL A 38 12.15 -3.65 -14.45
C VAL A 38 12.76 -5.05 -14.50
N GLU A 39 13.88 -5.21 -15.21
CA GLU A 39 14.54 -6.50 -15.40
C GLU A 39 15.01 -7.14 -14.09
N ASN A 40 15.57 -6.34 -13.17
CA ASN A 40 15.91 -6.79 -11.83
C ASN A 40 14.81 -6.40 -10.83
N PRO A 41 14.00 -7.34 -10.31
CA PRO A 41 12.90 -7.04 -9.40
C PRO A 41 13.32 -6.35 -8.09
N MET A 42 14.59 -6.46 -7.68
CA MET A 42 15.13 -5.79 -6.49
C MET A 42 15.44 -4.30 -6.72
N GLN A 43 15.32 -3.82 -7.97
CA GLN A 43 15.45 -2.40 -8.33
C GLN A 43 14.10 -1.73 -8.58
N SER A 44 12.99 -2.47 -8.46
CA SER A 44 11.64 -1.93 -8.63
C SER A 44 11.24 -1.11 -7.41
N LYS A 45 11.73 0.13 -7.34
CA LYS A 45 11.36 1.12 -6.32
C LYS A 45 10.15 1.93 -6.78
N PRO A 46 9.31 2.45 -5.86
CA PRO A 46 8.20 3.31 -6.23
C PRO A 46 8.68 4.50 -7.07
N GLN A 47 7.85 4.94 -8.00
CA GLN A 47 8.13 6.15 -8.77
C GLN A 47 8.27 7.37 -7.83
N PRO A 48 9.09 8.38 -8.19
CA PRO A 48 9.22 9.60 -7.40
C PRO A 48 7.85 10.23 -7.08
N GLY A 49 7.62 10.59 -5.81
CA GLY A 49 6.36 11.22 -5.37
C GLY A 49 5.27 10.24 -4.93
N ILE A 50 5.42 8.94 -5.16
CA ILE A 50 4.38 7.95 -4.82
C ILE A 50 4.18 7.84 -3.31
N ILE A 51 5.27 7.74 -2.53
CA ILE A 51 5.16 7.60 -1.08
C ILE A 51 4.52 8.85 -0.46
N GLU A 52 4.88 10.03 -0.96
CA GLU A 52 4.28 11.30 -0.59
C GLU A 52 2.79 11.39 -0.93
N ALA A 53 2.40 10.87 -2.10
CA ALA A 53 1.01 10.80 -2.51
C ALA A 53 0.20 9.82 -1.64
N LEU A 54 0.75 8.65 -1.33
CA LEU A 54 0.10 7.66 -0.45
C LEU A 54 -0.07 8.20 0.96
N ALA A 55 0.91 8.94 1.49
CA ALA A 55 0.79 9.58 2.80
C ALA A 55 -0.34 10.61 2.83
N LYS A 56 -0.38 11.53 1.84
CA LYS A 56 -1.46 12.52 1.72
C LYS A 56 -2.82 11.86 1.55
N LEU A 57 -2.89 10.74 0.83
CA LEU A 57 -4.11 9.98 0.67
C LEU A 57 -4.56 9.35 2.00
N ALA A 58 -3.63 8.76 2.75
CA ALA A 58 -3.90 8.15 4.05
C ALA A 58 -4.46 9.15 5.09
N GLU A 59 -4.18 10.45 4.95
CA GLU A 59 -4.81 11.50 5.78
C GLU A 59 -6.30 11.73 5.46
N GLN A 60 -6.76 11.31 4.28
CA GLN A 60 -8.12 11.58 3.80
C GLN A 60 -9.03 10.35 3.85
N VAL A 61 -8.45 9.15 3.73
CA VAL A 61 -9.20 7.89 3.67
C VAL A 61 -9.08 7.07 4.95
N GLY A 62 -9.95 6.07 5.12
CA GLY A 62 -9.93 5.23 6.32
C GLY A 62 -8.72 4.30 6.38
N LEU A 63 -8.25 3.80 5.24
CA LEU A 63 -7.06 2.95 5.15
C LEU A 63 -6.47 2.98 3.74
N VAL A 64 -5.14 3.00 3.64
CA VAL A 64 -4.41 2.71 2.41
C VAL A 64 -3.80 1.31 2.50
N ALA A 65 -3.91 0.53 1.43
CA ALA A 65 -3.28 -0.78 1.33
C ALA A 65 -2.42 -0.89 0.07
N ILE A 66 -1.28 -1.56 0.20
CA ILE A 66 -0.52 -2.10 -0.93
C ILE A 66 -0.78 -3.60 -0.93
N VAL A 67 -1.29 -4.15 -2.03
CA VAL A 67 -1.56 -5.59 -2.19
C VAL A 67 -0.63 -6.11 -3.28
N THR A 68 0.20 -7.10 -2.98
CA THR A 68 1.24 -7.54 -3.91
C THR A 68 1.51 -9.03 -3.82
N GLY A 69 2.00 -9.60 -4.93
CA GLY A 69 2.55 -10.96 -4.94
C GLY A 69 3.91 -11.07 -4.22
N ARG A 70 4.59 -9.95 -3.99
CA ARG A 70 5.86 -9.91 -3.24
C ARG A 70 5.65 -10.30 -1.78
N PRO A 71 6.67 -10.83 -1.08
CA PRO A 71 6.66 -10.84 0.37
C PRO A 71 6.49 -9.42 0.90
N ALA A 72 5.66 -9.23 1.93
CA ALA A 72 5.30 -7.91 2.43
C ALA A 72 6.55 -7.13 2.88
N GLN A 73 7.47 -7.80 3.57
CA GLN A 73 8.71 -7.19 4.06
C GLN A 73 9.61 -6.68 2.91
N ILE A 74 9.62 -7.38 1.77
CA ILE A 74 10.40 -6.96 0.59
C ILE A 74 9.78 -5.71 -0.02
N ALA A 75 8.46 -5.67 -0.19
CA ALA A 75 7.77 -4.49 -0.70
C ALA A 75 7.96 -3.27 0.22
N VAL A 76 7.86 -3.46 1.55
CA VAL A 76 8.11 -2.44 2.57
C VAL A 76 9.55 -1.90 2.46
N SER A 77 10.54 -2.78 2.29
CA SER A 77 11.95 -2.39 2.14
C SER A 77 12.20 -1.61 0.86
N LEU A 78 11.70 -2.09 -0.29
CA LEU A 78 11.86 -1.41 -1.58
C LEU A 78 11.17 -0.03 -1.61
N ALA A 79 10.03 0.08 -0.93
CA ALA A 79 9.28 1.32 -0.79
C ALA A 79 9.89 2.29 0.24
N GLY A 80 10.91 1.89 1.00
CA GLY A 80 11.49 2.72 2.06
C GLY A 80 10.57 2.92 3.27
N LEU A 81 9.57 2.06 3.46
CA LEU A 81 8.56 2.18 4.53
C LEU A 81 9.05 1.64 5.88
N ALA A 82 10.11 0.83 5.89
CA ALA A 82 10.63 0.20 7.11
C ALA A 82 11.24 1.19 8.13
N GLY A 83 11.53 2.44 7.74
CA GLY A 83 12.06 3.48 8.64
C GLY A 83 11.09 3.96 9.73
N SER A 84 9.86 3.42 9.76
CA SER A 84 8.83 3.71 10.78
C SER A 84 8.89 2.78 12.01
N ALA A 85 9.85 1.84 12.08
CA ALA A 85 10.05 1.04 13.29
C ALA A 85 10.68 1.89 14.43
N PRO A 86 10.37 1.61 15.72
CA PRO A 86 10.76 2.47 16.85
C PRO A 86 12.27 2.75 16.99
N ASP A 87 13.11 1.85 16.47
CA ASP A 87 14.57 1.88 16.66
C ASP A 87 15.36 2.16 15.35
N SER A 88 14.69 2.50 14.24
CA SER A 88 15.37 2.89 12.99
C SER A 88 15.68 4.39 12.97
N THR A 89 16.92 4.75 12.65
CA THR A 89 17.32 6.14 12.38
C THR A 89 16.48 6.70 11.22
N PRO A 90 15.77 7.84 11.39
CA PRO A 90 14.93 8.39 10.35
C PRO A 90 15.77 8.77 9.13
N VAL A 91 15.46 8.17 7.98
CA VAL A 91 15.92 8.67 6.69
C VAL A 91 14.72 9.40 6.10
N ASP A 92 14.60 10.71 6.37
CA ASP A 92 13.58 11.61 5.81
C ASP A 92 12.16 11.00 5.70
N SER A 93 11.77 10.22 6.73
CA SER A 93 10.71 9.22 6.58
C SER A 93 9.34 9.81 6.86
N LEU A 94 8.60 10.09 5.79
CA LEU A 94 7.17 10.31 5.84
C LEU A 94 6.51 9.06 6.47
N THR A 95 6.08 9.18 7.73
CA THR A 95 5.51 8.05 8.48
C THR A 95 4.03 7.92 8.15
N ILE A 96 3.66 6.90 7.38
CA ILE A 96 2.27 6.64 7.01
C ILE A 96 1.68 5.67 8.04
N LYS A 97 0.95 6.17 9.03
CA LYS A 97 0.38 5.33 10.11
C LYS A 97 -0.79 4.46 9.66
N ASP A 98 -1.57 4.94 8.70
CA ASP A 98 -2.78 4.27 8.20
C ASP A 98 -2.50 3.57 6.86
N LEU A 99 -1.41 2.78 6.86
CA LEU A 99 -0.99 1.98 5.72
C LEU A 99 -0.72 0.53 6.14
N VAL A 100 -1.16 -0.39 5.28
CA VAL A 100 -0.85 -1.83 5.40
C VAL A 100 -0.25 -2.34 4.10
N VAL A 101 0.66 -3.29 4.21
CA VAL A 101 1.19 -4.02 3.05
C VAL A 101 0.76 -5.48 3.16
N VAL A 102 -0.04 -5.91 2.19
CA VAL A 102 -0.54 -7.27 2.06
C VAL A 102 0.31 -8.01 1.03
N GLY A 103 1.17 -8.90 1.51
CA GLY A 103 2.12 -9.65 0.70
C GLY A 103 1.64 -11.05 0.35
N HIS A 104 2.35 -11.72 -0.56
CA HIS A 104 2.05 -13.07 -1.01
C HIS A 104 0.57 -13.27 -1.37
N TYR A 105 -0.01 -12.31 -2.11
CA TYR A 105 -1.40 -12.36 -2.55
C TYR A 105 -2.43 -12.49 -1.40
N GLY A 106 -2.10 -12.00 -0.20
CA GLY A 106 -3.00 -12.08 0.97
C GLY A 106 -2.49 -12.93 2.13
N MET A 107 -1.40 -13.68 1.94
CA MET A 107 -0.87 -14.55 2.99
C MET A 107 -0.06 -13.80 4.04
N GLU A 108 0.40 -12.58 3.75
CA GLU A 108 1.13 -11.74 4.70
C GLU A 108 0.46 -10.39 4.88
N ARG A 109 0.58 -9.82 6.07
CA ARG A 109 0.14 -8.46 6.39
C ARG A 109 1.19 -7.78 7.27
N TRP A 110 1.79 -6.73 6.75
CA TRP A 110 2.61 -5.79 7.52
C TRP A 110 1.80 -4.53 7.84
N ASP A 111 1.88 -4.07 9.08
CA ASP A 111 1.15 -2.90 9.58
C ASP A 111 2.11 -1.74 9.88
N ALA A 112 1.96 -0.61 9.19
CA ALA A 112 2.89 0.51 9.30
C ALA A 112 2.85 1.20 10.66
N ARG A 113 1.73 1.13 11.38
CA ARG A 113 1.59 1.72 12.71
C ARG A 113 2.44 0.98 13.74
N THR A 114 2.56 -0.33 13.58
CA THR A 114 3.23 -1.20 14.57
C THR A 114 4.57 -1.75 14.08
N GLY A 115 4.83 -1.69 12.77
CA GLY A 115 5.95 -2.35 12.11
C GLY A 115 5.85 -3.88 12.12
N ARG A 116 4.72 -4.47 12.52
CA ARG A 116 4.58 -5.92 12.70
C ARG A 116 4.13 -6.60 11.42
N LEU A 117 4.82 -7.70 11.08
CA LEU A 117 4.40 -8.67 10.07
C LEU A 117 3.55 -9.76 10.72
N GLN A 118 2.44 -10.09 10.08
CA GLN A 118 1.59 -11.24 10.38
C GLN A 118 1.52 -12.12 9.14
N THR A 119 1.57 -13.43 9.32
CA THR A 119 1.41 -14.41 8.25
C THR A 119 0.17 -15.23 8.55
N VAL A 120 -0.68 -15.41 7.54
CA VAL A 120 -1.81 -16.34 7.61
C VAL A 120 -1.24 -17.75 7.54
N GLU A 121 -1.57 -18.56 8.53
CA GLU A 121 -1.18 -19.97 8.53
C GLU A 121 -1.76 -20.66 7.30
N ALA A 122 -0.92 -21.38 6.56
CA ALA A 122 -1.39 -22.14 5.40
C ALA A 122 -2.45 -23.14 5.87
N PRO A 123 -3.56 -23.30 5.13
CA PRO A 123 -4.54 -24.33 5.45
C PRO A 123 -3.86 -25.70 5.54
N PRO A 124 -4.27 -26.59 6.46
CA PRO A 124 -3.66 -27.91 6.56
C PRO A 124 -3.77 -28.66 5.21
N GLY A 125 -2.64 -29.09 4.65
CA GLY A 125 -2.60 -29.98 3.47
C GLY A 125 -2.09 -29.38 2.14
N VAL A 126 -1.42 -28.23 2.17
CA VAL A 126 -0.51 -27.78 1.09
C VAL A 126 0.94 -28.10 1.38
#